data_AF-A0A9N7UVD6-F1
#
_entry.id   AF-A0A9N7UVD6-F1
#
_cell.length_a   1.000
_cell.length_b   1.000
_cell.length_c   1.000
_cell.angle_alpha   90.00
_cell.angle_beta   90.00
_cell.angle_gamma   90.00
#
_symmetry.space_group_name_H-M   'P 1'
#
loop_
_entity.id
_entity.type
_entity.pdbx_description
1 polymer ?
#
loop_
_entity_poly.entity_id
_entity_poly.type
_entity_poly.pdbx_seq_one_letter_code
_entity_poly.pdbx_strand_id
1 'polypeptide(L)' 'MKVVQLFQEPPMAKTKEVYEWYPHHKVYFAMTQKLRFMGLFRDEHEDFKDEMRRLRKLRGKGKPKKGEGKRAGKKK' A
#
# COMPACT_ATOMS: atom_id res chain seq x y z
N MET A 1 -19.36 -28.99 31.08
CA MET A 1 -18.35 -28.08 31.67
C MET A 1 -17.84 -27.12 30.60
N LYS A 2 -18.31 -25.86 30.59
CA LYS A 2 -17.97 -24.85 29.55
C LYS A 2 -16.48 -24.51 29.47
N VAL A 3 -15.83 -24.41 30.62
CA VAL A 3 -14.41 -24.05 30.73
C VAL A 3 -13.52 -25.15 30.13
N VAL A 4 -13.86 -26.41 30.37
CA VAL A 4 -13.12 -27.56 29.81
C VAL A 4 -13.16 -27.54 28.28
N GLN A 5 -14.32 -27.29 27.67
CA GLN A 5 -14.45 -27.17 26.21
C GLN A 5 -13.64 -26.01 25.61
N LEU A 6 -13.53 -24.90 26.34
CA LEU A 6 -12.82 -23.70 25.87
C LEU A 6 -11.29 -23.86 25.86
N PHE A 7 -10.76 -24.79 26.68
CA PHE A 7 -9.33 -25.13 26.73
C PHE A 7 -8.99 -26.42 25.98
N GLN A 8 -10.00 -27.18 25.52
CA GLN A 8 -9.80 -28.34 24.66
C GLN A 8 -9.28 -27.95 23.27
N GLU A 9 -9.72 -26.82 22.75
CA GLU A 9 -9.34 -26.32 21.42
C GLU A 9 -8.72 -24.92 21.51
N PRO A 10 -7.80 -24.57 20.58
CA PRO A 10 -7.29 -23.22 20.50
C PRO A 10 -8.44 -22.25 20.15
N PRO A 11 -8.44 -21.03 20.73
CA PRO A 11 -9.46 -20.05 20.40
C PRO A 11 -9.41 -19.71 18.91
N MET A 12 -10.59 -19.50 18.31
CA MET A 12 -10.75 -19.19 16.89
C MET A 12 -9.80 -18.10 16.37
N ALA A 13 -9.49 -17.07 17.17
CA ALA A 13 -8.57 -16.00 16.77
C ALA A 13 -7.12 -16.47 16.50
N LYS A 14 -6.73 -17.63 17.05
CA LYS A 14 -5.40 -18.25 16.87
C LYS A 14 -5.38 -19.29 15.76
N THR A 15 -6.51 -19.58 15.10
CA THR A 15 -6.48 -20.47 13.94
C THR A 15 -5.81 -19.75 12.78
N LYS A 16 -5.00 -20.49 12.03
CA LYS A 16 -4.21 -19.97 10.91
C LYS A 16 -5.08 -19.25 9.88
N GLU A 17 -6.24 -19.82 9.61
CA GLU A 17 -7.24 -19.27 8.68
C GLU A 17 -7.69 -17.86 9.07
N VAL A 18 -7.71 -17.55 10.38
CA VAL A 18 -8.19 -16.25 10.87
C VAL A 18 -7.10 -15.19 10.86
N TYR A 19 -5.93 -15.46 11.45
CA TYR A 19 -4.89 -14.43 11.55
C TYR A 19 -4.10 -14.26 10.24
N GLU A 20 -4.01 -15.31 9.42
CA GLU A 20 -3.26 -15.31 8.14
C GLU A 20 -4.19 -15.09 6.94
N TRP A 21 -5.42 -14.62 7.17
CA TRP A 21 -6.43 -14.41 6.14
C TRP A 21 -5.93 -13.55 4.97
N TYR A 22 -5.22 -12.46 5.28
CA TYR A 22 -4.63 -11.59 4.26
C TYR A 22 -3.17 -11.94 4.03
N PRO A 23 -2.74 -12.05 2.76
CA PRO A 23 -1.33 -12.21 2.46
C PRO A 23 -0.55 -10.95 2.86
N HIS A 24 0.76 -11.11 3.04
CA HIS A 24 1.65 -9.99 3.40
C HIS A 24 1.89 -9.03 2.22
N HIS A 25 0.88 -8.22 1.87
CA HIS A 25 0.92 -7.30 0.73
C HIS A 25 2.12 -6.35 0.73
N LYS A 26 2.60 -5.91 1.90
CA LYS A 26 3.79 -5.05 2.02
C LYS A 26 5.05 -5.73 1.50
N VAL A 27 5.20 -7.04 1.74
CA VAL A 27 6.35 -7.83 1.29
C VAL A 27 6.33 -7.94 -0.21
N TYR A 28 5.19 -8.36 -0.79
CA TYR A 28 5.04 -8.48 -2.24
C TYR A 28 5.27 -7.15 -2.96
N PHE A 29 4.63 -6.08 -2.50
CA PHE A 29 4.77 -4.75 -3.08
C PHE A 29 6.22 -4.24 -3.02
N ALA A 30 6.87 -4.35 -1.86
CA ALA A 30 8.26 -3.90 -1.71
C ALA A 30 9.23 -4.74 -2.56
N MET A 31 8.97 -6.05 -2.68
CA MET A 31 9.79 -6.95 -3.48
C MET A 31 9.70 -6.62 -4.96
N THR A 32 8.49 -6.53 -5.54
CA THR A 32 8.32 -6.22 -6.97
C THR A 32 8.81 -4.82 -7.31
N GLN A 33 8.65 -3.86 -6.40
CA GLN A 33 9.20 -2.52 -6.56
C GLN A 33 10.74 -2.53 -6.63
N LYS A 34 11.42 -3.30 -5.77
CA LYS A 34 12.89 -3.45 -5.83
C LYS A 34 13.33 -4.12 -7.14
N LEU A 35 12.65 -5.19 -7.55
CA LEU A 35 12.95 -5.86 -8.82
C LEU A 35 12.76 -4.93 -10.02
N ARG A 36 11.73 -4.06 -9.99
CA ARG A 36 11.53 -3.01 -11.00
C ARG A 36 12.72 -2.06 -11.07
N PHE A 37 13.20 -1.57 -9.93
CA PHE A 37 14.35 -0.67 -9.91
C PHE A 37 15.66 -1.34 -10.34
N MET A 38 15.78 -2.66 -10.14
CA MET A 38 16.91 -3.45 -10.65
C MET A 38 16.77 -3.79 -12.15
N GLY A 39 15.65 -3.47 -12.80
CA GLY A 39 15.39 -3.83 -14.20
C GLY A 39 15.01 -5.31 -14.40
N LEU A 40 14.77 -6.05 -13.32
CA LEU A 40 14.43 -7.48 -13.35
C LEU A 40 12.92 -7.74 -13.46
N PHE A 41 12.11 -6.71 -13.24
CA PHE A 41 10.65 -6.79 -13.33
C PHE A 41 10.09 -5.57 -14.05
N ARG A 42 9.13 -5.77 -14.95
CA ARG A 42 8.44 -4.68 -15.64
C ARG A 42 7.02 -4.52 -15.09
N ASP A 43 6.76 -3.39 -14.46
CA ASP A 43 5.44 -3.02 -13.92
C ASP A 43 4.77 -1.99 -14.83
N GLU A 44 4.01 -2.47 -15.82
CA GLU A 44 3.32 -1.62 -16.79
C GLU A 44 2.31 -0.68 -16.13
N HIS A 45 1.73 -1.09 -14.99
CA HIS A 45 0.77 -0.29 -14.25
C HIS A 45 1.45 0.93 -13.61
N GLU A 46 2.61 0.73 -12.97
CA GLU A 46 3.38 1.86 -12.44
C GLU A 46 3.98 2.71 -13.56
N ASP A 47 4.44 2.13 -14.67
CA ASP A 47 4.93 2.87 -15.83
C ASP A 47 3.86 3.84 -16.38
N PHE A 48 2.63 3.35 -16.55
CA PHE A 48 1.49 4.19 -16.97
C PHE A 48 1.22 5.31 -15.97
N LYS A 49 1.21 5.02 -14.67
CA LYS A 49 0.98 6.03 -13.63
C LYS A 49 2.10 7.08 -13.61
N ASP A 50 3.35 6.68 -13.83
CA ASP A 50 4.50 7.57 -13.87
C ASP A 50 4.41 8.53 -15.07
N GLU A 51 4.06 8.03 -16.25
CA GLU A 51 3.87 8.86 -17.44
C GLU A 51 2.71 9.85 -17.27
N MET A 52 1.58 9.39 -16.73
CA MET A 52 0.44 10.26 -16.42
C MET A 52 0.79 11.34 -15.39
N ARG A 53 1.62 11.00 -14.38
CA ARG A 53 2.15 11.99 -13.42
C ARG A 53 3.07 13.00 -14.10
N ARG A 54 3.92 12.57 -15.04
CA ARG A 54 4.82 13.45 -15.81
C ARG A 54 4.03 14.48 -16.62
N LEU A 55 3.06 14.03 -17.42
CA LEU A 55 2.19 14.90 -18.22
C LEU A 55 1.38 15.87 -17.34
N ARG A 56 0.87 15.39 -16.20
CA ARG A 56 0.12 16.23 -15.26
C ARG A 56 0.99 17.34 -14.65
N LYS A 57 2.27 17.08 -14.38
CA LYS A 57 3.23 18.09 -13.92
C LYS A 57 3.50 19.13 -15.01
N LEU A 58 3.71 18.70 -16.25
CA LEU A 58 3.92 19.60 -17.40
C LEU A 58 2.74 20.55 -17.63
N ARG A 59 1.51 20.07 -17.39
CA ARG A 59 0.29 20.90 -17.43
C ARG A 59 0.12 21.83 -16.21
N GLY A 60 1.09 21.89 -15.30
CA GLY A 60 1.00 22.67 -14.06
C GLY A 60 0.03 22.11 -13.01
N LYS A 61 -0.56 20.93 -13.23
CA LYS A 61 -1.49 20.27 -12.30
C LYS A 61 -0.78 19.30 -11.35
N GLY A 62 0.51 19.51 -11.11
CA GLY A 62 1.34 18.70 -10.21
C GLY A 62 0.82 18.72 -8.77
N LYS A 63 1.25 17.75 -7.96
CA LYS A 63 0.93 17.75 -6.53
C LYS A 63 1.64 18.95 -5.88
N PRO A 64 0.93 19.85 -5.17
CA PRO A 64 1.56 20.97 -4.49
C PRO A 64 2.51 20.46 -3.42
N LYS A 65 3.52 21.27 -3.05
CA LYS A 65 4.39 20.93 -1.92
C LYS A 65 3.55 20.86 -0.64
N LYS A 66 3.96 20.00 0.29
CA LYS A 66 3.28 19.87 1.58
C LYS A 66 3.31 21.23 2.28
N GLY A 67 2.15 21.76 2.64
CA GLY A 67 2.02 23.09 3.24
C GLY A 67 1.68 24.22 2.27
N GLU A 68 1.87 24.05 0.95
CA GLU A 68 1.54 25.05 -0.09
C GLU A 68 0.18 24.76 -0.76
N GLY A 69 -0.69 24.04 -0.07
CA GLY A 69 -2.03 23.73 -0.58
C GLY A 69 -2.87 25.00 -0.77
N LYS A 70 -3.99 24.87 -1.49
CA LYS A 70 -4.93 25.98 -1.76
C LYS A 70 -5.34 26.80 -0.53
N ARG A 71 -5.33 26.20 0.67
CA ARG A 71 -5.66 26.87 1.93
C ARG A 71 -4.52 27.75 2.49
N ALA A 72 -3.27 27.46 2.15
CA ALA A 72 -2.12 28.22 2.63
C ALA A 72 -2.01 29.60 1.97
N GLY A 73 -2.34 29.69 0.67
CA GLY A 73 -2.38 30.97 -0.05
C GLY A 73 -3.51 31.91 0.40
N LYS A 74 -4.55 31.42 1.08
CA LYS A 74 -5.66 32.23 1.60
C LYS A 74 -5.38 32.90 2.94
N LYS A 75 -4.29 32.53 3.62
CA LYS A 75 -3.90 33.07 4.94
C LYS A 75 -2.88 34.22 4.84
N LYS A 76 -2.49 34.62 3.63
CA LYS A 76 -1.64 35.78 3.37
C LYS A 76 -2.50 36.98 2.99
#